data_AF-A0A0F9D597-F1
#
_entry.id   AF-A0A0F9D597-F1
#
_cell.length_a   1.000
_cell.length_b   1.000
_cell.length_c   1.000
_cell.angle_alpha   90.00
_cell.angle_beta   90.00
_cell.angle_gamma   90.00
#
_symmetry.space_group_name_H-M   'P 1'
#
loop_
_entity.id
_entity.type
_entity.pdbx_description
1 polymer ?
#
loop_
_entity_poly.entity_id
_entity_poly.type
_entity_poly.pdbx_seq_one_letter_code
_entity_poly.pdbx_strand_id
1 'polypeptide(L)'
;RELPFLRQSPGIGGRWGLAPAALLLVAAATLNVFSARLYLQAHMPPAAGPPVVGRPAGLYARQAREFRAANAAAAAGKLALIGDGRAFYFPPETYYASKFDEHPLAEPLRQSRSGDELAERLRAAGVTHVYVAWARMAHSAQMIGRADGIDQARLEALLAGWPVLDMAPAPTTLPTGKAPASTGARRIFTLYAVPSPGGLAQPAANVGR
;
A
#
# COMPACT_ATOMS: atom_id res chain seq x y z
N ARG A 1 8.62 -21.51 -46.29
CA ARG A 1 8.56 -20.04 -46.42
C ARG A 1 9.52 -19.47 -45.39
N GLU A 2 10.80 -19.45 -45.72
CA GLU A 2 11.88 -19.19 -44.76
C GLU A 2 12.15 -17.70 -44.68
N LEU A 3 12.40 -17.19 -43.47
CA LEU A 3 12.82 -15.81 -43.28
C LEU A 3 14.30 -15.72 -43.66
N PRO A 4 14.71 -14.87 -44.62
CA PRO A 4 16.11 -14.74 -45.00
C PRO A 4 16.91 -14.18 -43.84
N PHE A 5 17.70 -15.06 -43.21
CA PHE A 5 18.51 -14.73 -42.05
C PHE A 5 19.51 -13.61 -42.35
N LEU A 6 19.74 -12.77 -41.34
CA LEU A 6 20.72 -11.69 -41.32
C LEU A 6 22.10 -12.19 -41.79
N ARG A 7 22.48 -11.85 -43.04
CA ARG A 7 23.88 -11.96 -43.47
C ARG A 7 24.70 -11.01 -42.62
N GLN A 8 25.50 -11.55 -41.69
CA GLN A 8 26.60 -10.82 -41.09
C GLN A 8 27.64 -10.55 -42.18
N SER A 9 27.61 -9.34 -42.76
CA SER A 9 28.64 -8.92 -43.70
C SER A 9 29.98 -8.74 -42.96
N PRO A 10 31.01 -9.55 -43.25
CA PRO A 10 32.32 -9.34 -42.64
C PRO A 10 32.84 -7.96 -43.08
N GLY A 11 33.09 -7.09 -42.10
CA GLY A 11 33.51 -5.70 -42.33
C GLY A 11 32.51 -4.62 -41.93
N ILE A 12 31.25 -4.94 -41.59
CA ILE A 12 30.33 -3.96 -40.96
C ILE A 12 30.54 -3.91 -39.43
N GLY A 13 31.80 -3.74 -39.03
CA GLY A 13 32.10 -2.93 -37.85
C GLY A 13 32.04 -1.47 -38.31
N GLY A 14 31.11 -0.68 -37.77
CA GLY A 14 31.06 0.75 -38.11
C GLY A 14 32.41 1.44 -37.84
N ARG A 15 32.67 2.58 -38.49
CA ARG A 15 33.97 3.31 -38.44
C ARG A 15 34.49 3.64 -37.02
N TRP A 16 33.65 3.48 -36.02
CA TRP A 16 33.98 3.43 -34.59
C TRP A 16 34.64 2.08 -34.26
N GLY A 17 35.97 2.02 -34.30
CA GLY A 17 36.71 0.82 -33.90
C GLY A 17 36.43 0.38 -32.45
N LEU A 18 37.03 -0.76 -32.05
CA LEU A 18 36.82 -1.35 -30.72
C LEU A 18 37.06 -0.36 -29.56
N ALA A 19 38.02 0.57 -29.69
CA ALA A 19 38.32 1.56 -28.65
C ALA A 19 37.16 2.55 -28.40
N PRO A 20 36.63 3.29 -29.40
CA PRO A 20 35.39 4.06 -29.23
C PRO A 20 34.19 3.26 -28.70
N ALA A 21 33.99 2.03 -29.16
CA ALA A 21 32.89 1.19 -28.69
C ALA A 21 33.04 0.81 -27.19
N ALA A 22 34.26 0.47 -26.77
CA ALA A 22 34.58 0.20 -25.38
C ALA A 22 34.41 1.45 -24.49
N LEU A 23 34.82 2.63 -24.96
CA LEU A 23 34.62 3.89 -24.25
C LEU A 23 33.13 4.20 -24.02
N LEU A 24 32.29 4.00 -25.04
CA LEU A 24 30.84 4.16 -24.91
C LEU A 24 30.22 3.15 -23.93
N LEU A 25 30.67 1.89 -23.96
CA LEU A 25 30.23 0.86 -23.01
C LEU A 25 30.60 1.23 -21.57
N VAL A 26 31.84 1.68 -21.32
CA VAL A 26 32.31 2.11 -19.99
C VAL A 26 31.55 3.35 -19.53
N ALA A 27 31.30 4.33 -20.40
CA ALA A 27 30.50 5.51 -20.07
C ALA A 27 29.06 5.13 -19.69
N ALA A 28 28.41 4.26 -20.47
CA ALA A 28 27.06 3.78 -20.18
C ALA A 28 26.98 2.96 -18.88
N ALA A 29 27.97 2.09 -18.62
CA ALA A 29 28.08 1.33 -17.37
C ALA A 29 28.28 2.27 -16.16
N THR A 30 29.16 3.26 -16.29
CA THR A 30 29.43 4.27 -15.25
C THR A 30 28.18 5.10 -14.95
N LEU A 31 27.47 5.55 -15.99
CA LEU A 31 26.22 6.30 -15.86
C LEU A 31 25.13 5.46 -15.17
N ASN A 32 24.98 4.19 -15.54
CA ASN A 32 24.03 3.28 -14.90
C ASN A 32 24.37 3.05 -13.42
N VAL A 33 25.64 2.80 -13.07
CA VAL A 33 26.08 2.64 -11.67
C VAL A 33 25.87 3.92 -10.86
N PHE A 34 26.18 5.09 -11.43
CA PHE A 34 25.98 6.37 -10.75
C PHE A 34 24.50 6.69 -10.58
N SER A 35 23.67 6.44 -11.60
CA SER A 35 22.21 6.60 -11.53
C SER A 35 21.58 5.66 -10.51
N ALA A 36 22.01 4.40 -10.47
CA ALA A 36 21.57 3.44 -9.45
C ALA A 36 22.00 3.89 -8.04
N ARG A 37 23.23 4.39 -7.87
CA ARG A 37 23.72 4.91 -6.58
C ARG A 37 22.94 6.14 -6.12
N LEU A 38 22.70 7.11 -7.01
CA LEU A 38 21.88 8.28 -6.71
C LEU A 38 20.43 7.90 -6.41
N TYR A 39 19.86 6.96 -7.16
CA TYR A 39 18.52 6.43 -6.91
C TYR A 39 18.45 5.80 -5.51
N LEU A 40 19.41 4.95 -5.15
CA LEU A 40 19.51 4.35 -3.82
C LEU A 40 19.69 5.43 -2.73
N GLN A 41 20.54 6.43 -2.92
CA GLN A 41 20.74 7.52 -1.95
C GLN A 41 19.51 8.43 -1.78
N ALA A 42 18.71 8.62 -2.84
CA ALA A 42 17.52 9.46 -2.81
C ALA A 42 16.26 8.73 -2.29
N HIS A 43 16.17 7.41 -2.47
CA HIS A 43 14.99 6.61 -2.12
C HIS A 43 15.19 5.64 -0.96
N MET A 44 16.43 5.31 -0.60
CA MET A 44 16.76 4.69 0.69
C MET A 44 17.33 5.77 1.61
N PRO A 45 16.59 6.21 2.65
CA PRO A 45 17.18 7.08 3.66
C PRO A 45 18.40 6.38 4.29
N PRO A 46 19.40 7.13 4.79
CA PRO A 46 20.56 6.55 5.45
C PRO A 46 20.10 5.57 6.53
N ALA A 47 20.43 4.29 6.35
CA ALA A 47 19.73 3.21 6.99
C ALA A 47 20.04 3.15 8.50
N ALA A 48 19.16 3.76 9.31
CA ALA A 48 19.14 3.65 10.77
C ALA A 48 18.67 2.25 11.25
N GLY A 49 18.99 1.20 10.49
CA GLY A 49 18.60 -0.18 10.77
C GLY A 49 19.19 -1.16 9.75
N PRO A 50 19.37 -2.46 10.12
CA PRO A 50 19.93 -3.45 9.21
C PRO A 50 19.03 -3.68 7.98
N PRO A 51 19.56 -4.11 6.83
CA PRO A 51 18.81 -4.26 5.59
C PRO A 51 17.51 -5.06 5.76
N VAL A 52 16.49 -4.60 5.04
CA VAL A 52 15.14 -5.19 4.99
C VAL A 52 15.10 -6.42 4.09
N VAL A 53 15.88 -6.38 2.99
CA VAL A 53 15.98 -7.46 2.00
C VAL A 53 16.57 -8.72 2.66
N GLY A 54 15.96 -9.87 2.40
CA GLY A 54 16.40 -11.17 2.95
C GLY A 54 15.86 -11.51 4.34
N ARG A 55 15.15 -10.60 5.02
CA ARG A 55 14.46 -10.95 6.27
C ARG A 55 13.24 -11.84 6.01
N PRO A 56 13.01 -12.91 6.78
CA PRO A 56 11.74 -13.63 6.78
C PRO A 56 10.57 -12.67 6.97
N ALA A 57 9.57 -12.74 6.09
CA ALA A 57 8.42 -11.83 6.13
C ALA A 57 7.63 -11.91 7.45
N GLY A 58 7.66 -13.04 8.15
CA GLY A 58 7.13 -13.18 9.52
C GLY A 58 7.85 -12.35 10.60
N LEU A 59 9.12 -11.95 10.41
CA LEU A 59 9.75 -10.92 11.26
C LEU A 59 9.18 -9.53 10.96
N TYR A 60 8.91 -9.23 9.69
CA TYR A 60 8.30 -7.97 9.28
C TYR A 60 6.89 -7.82 9.85
N ALA A 61 6.07 -8.88 9.78
CA ALA A 61 4.74 -8.98 10.40
C ALA A 61 4.73 -8.67 11.91
N ARG A 62 5.80 -9.02 12.63
CA ARG A 62 5.94 -8.77 14.07
C ARG A 62 6.52 -7.38 14.39
N GLN A 63 7.47 -6.91 13.58
CA GLN A 63 8.25 -5.71 13.89
C GLN A 63 7.63 -4.43 13.34
N ALA A 64 7.10 -4.42 12.12
CA ALA A 64 6.54 -3.22 11.51
C ALA A 64 5.29 -2.75 12.27
N ARG A 65 5.19 -1.44 12.53
CA ARG A 65 4.10 -0.84 13.30
C ARG A 65 2.72 -1.16 12.69
N GLU A 66 2.60 -1.02 11.37
CA GLU A 66 1.35 -1.25 10.62
C GLU A 66 0.76 -2.65 10.82
N PHE A 67 1.61 -3.67 10.91
CA PHE A 67 1.16 -5.04 11.16
C PHE A 67 0.99 -5.34 12.64
N ARG A 68 1.79 -4.74 13.54
CA ARG A 68 1.73 -5.06 14.98
C ARG A 68 0.36 -4.75 15.60
N ALA A 69 -0.19 -3.57 15.33
CA ALA A 69 -1.49 -3.18 15.86
C ALA A 69 -2.63 -4.03 15.25
N ALA A 70 -2.59 -4.24 13.94
CA ALA A 70 -3.57 -5.06 13.22
C ALA A 70 -3.53 -6.53 13.65
N ASN A 71 -2.34 -7.10 13.89
CA ASN A 71 -2.18 -8.48 14.33
C ASN A 71 -2.62 -8.68 15.80
N ALA A 72 -2.44 -7.67 16.66
CA ALA A 72 -3.03 -7.68 18.00
C ALA A 72 -4.56 -7.62 17.95
N ALA A 73 -5.12 -6.79 17.07
CA ALA A 73 -6.57 -6.71 16.85
C ALA A 73 -7.15 -8.02 16.25
N ALA A 74 -6.43 -8.65 15.32
CA ALA A 74 -6.78 -9.96 14.75
C ALA A 74 -6.72 -11.11 15.78
N ALA A 75 -5.87 -10.99 16.81
CA ALA A 75 -5.84 -11.93 17.93
C ALA A 75 -7.02 -11.75 18.90
N ALA A 76 -7.65 -10.56 18.92
CA ALA A 76 -8.83 -10.25 19.73
C ALA A 76 -10.17 -10.51 19.02
N GLY A 77 -10.18 -10.71 17.69
CA GLY A 77 -11.35 -11.06 16.88
C GLY A 77 -11.08 -10.89 15.39
N LYS A 78 -12.05 -11.13 14.50
CA LYS A 78 -11.77 -11.14 13.05
C LYS A 78 -11.43 -9.74 12.51
N LEU A 79 -10.36 -9.69 11.73
CA LEU A 79 -9.87 -8.50 11.03
C LEU A 79 -10.31 -8.51 9.57
N ALA A 80 -10.60 -7.34 9.00
CA ALA A 80 -10.74 -7.13 7.57
C ALA A 80 -9.74 -6.09 7.02
N LEU A 81 -9.15 -6.34 5.85
CA LEU A 81 -8.15 -5.49 5.20
C LEU A 81 -8.71 -4.80 3.95
N ILE A 82 -8.94 -3.50 4.02
CA ILE A 82 -9.39 -2.70 2.88
C ILE A 82 -8.17 -1.98 2.25
N GLY A 83 -7.95 -2.22 0.96
CA GLY A 83 -6.85 -1.61 0.19
C GLY A 83 -5.48 -2.28 0.35
N ASP A 84 -5.39 -3.40 1.07
CA ASP A 84 -4.14 -4.13 1.25
C ASP A 84 -4.29 -5.63 0.98
N GLY A 85 -3.72 -6.10 -0.14
CA GLY A 85 -3.66 -7.52 -0.49
C GLY A 85 -2.48 -8.27 0.14
N ARG A 86 -1.71 -7.67 1.05
CA ARG A 86 -0.52 -8.30 1.67
C ARG A 86 -0.90 -9.25 2.83
N ALA A 87 -1.87 -10.15 2.61
CA ALA A 87 -2.42 -11.05 3.63
C ALA A 87 -1.39 -11.88 4.40
N PHE A 88 -0.24 -12.20 3.79
CA PHE A 88 0.86 -12.95 4.40
C PHE A 88 1.35 -12.36 5.75
N TYR A 89 1.20 -11.05 5.99
CA TYR A 89 1.64 -10.42 7.24
C TYR A 89 0.62 -10.51 8.40
N PHE A 90 -0.55 -11.12 8.16
CA PHE A 90 -1.68 -11.17 9.09
C PHE A 90 -2.05 -12.63 9.45
N PRO A 91 -2.77 -12.87 10.56
CA PRO A 91 -3.19 -14.22 10.94
C PRO A 91 -4.18 -14.86 9.94
N PRO A 92 -4.36 -16.20 10.00
CA PRO A 92 -5.49 -16.88 9.37
C PRO A 92 -6.84 -16.25 9.77
N GLU A 93 -7.90 -16.51 9.00
CA GLU A 93 -9.25 -15.94 9.17
C GLU A 93 -9.36 -14.41 9.00
N THR A 94 -8.28 -13.73 8.59
CA THR A 94 -8.32 -12.32 8.16
C THR A 94 -9.04 -12.21 6.81
N TYR A 95 -10.10 -11.39 6.72
CA TYR A 95 -10.74 -11.07 5.44
C TYR A 95 -9.88 -10.10 4.64
N TYR A 96 -9.62 -10.42 3.37
CA TYR A 96 -8.92 -9.57 2.43
C TYR A 96 -9.36 -9.90 0.99
N ALA A 97 -8.92 -9.10 0.03
CA ALA A 97 -8.84 -9.49 -1.37
C ALA A 97 -7.51 -9.00 -1.96
N SER A 98 -7.03 -9.66 -3.01
CA SER A 98 -6.02 -9.03 -3.86
C SER A 98 -6.68 -7.96 -4.73
N LYS A 99 -5.87 -7.14 -5.41
CA LYS A 99 -6.34 -6.12 -6.37
C LYS A 99 -7.02 -6.69 -7.63
N PHE A 100 -7.21 -8.00 -7.71
CA PHE A 100 -7.81 -8.73 -8.82
C PHE A 100 -9.07 -9.52 -8.39
N ASP A 101 -9.36 -9.60 -7.09
CA ASP A 101 -10.48 -10.36 -6.54
C ASP A 101 -11.52 -9.37 -5.97
N GLU A 102 -12.81 -9.71 -6.03
CA GLU A 102 -13.82 -8.91 -5.34
C GLU A 102 -13.65 -9.05 -3.81
N HIS A 103 -13.63 -7.92 -3.11
CA HIS A 103 -13.49 -7.94 -1.65
C HIS A 103 -14.71 -8.62 -0.99
N PRO A 104 -14.54 -9.54 -0.01
CA PRO A 104 -15.67 -10.19 0.68
C PRO A 104 -16.66 -9.22 1.34
N LEU A 105 -16.20 -7.99 1.63
CA LEU A 105 -17.03 -6.90 2.17
C LEU A 105 -17.45 -5.86 1.13
N ALA A 106 -17.17 -6.06 -0.17
CA ALA A 106 -17.52 -5.10 -1.22
C ALA A 106 -19.04 -4.85 -1.28
N GLU A 107 -19.87 -5.88 -1.25
CA GLU A 107 -21.33 -5.70 -1.27
C GLU A 107 -21.88 -5.08 0.04
N PRO A 108 -21.47 -5.48 1.25
CA PRO A 108 -21.75 -4.71 2.47
C PRO A 108 -21.39 -3.22 2.35
N LEU A 109 -20.20 -2.89 1.85
CA LEU A 109 -19.76 -1.50 1.65
C LEU A 109 -20.57 -0.76 0.58
N ARG A 110 -21.00 -1.45 -0.49
CA ARG A 110 -21.85 -0.89 -1.55
C ARG A 110 -23.28 -0.66 -1.09
N GLN A 111 -23.83 -1.53 -0.24
CA GLN A 111 -25.22 -1.45 0.21
C GLN A 111 -25.43 -0.54 1.42
N SER A 112 -24.45 -0.40 2.31
CA SER A 112 -24.57 0.45 3.50
C SER A 112 -24.69 1.94 3.14
N ARG A 113 -25.73 2.57 3.68
CA ARG A 113 -26.01 4.01 3.59
C ARG A 113 -25.39 4.80 4.74
N SER A 114 -25.14 4.14 5.88
CA SER A 114 -24.56 4.72 7.08
C SER A 114 -23.43 3.85 7.65
N GLY A 115 -22.63 4.44 8.55
CA GLY A 115 -21.62 3.71 9.31
C GLY A 115 -22.21 2.64 10.23
N ASP A 116 -23.44 2.82 10.72
CA ASP A 116 -24.14 1.86 11.58
C ASP A 116 -24.62 0.63 10.80
N GLU A 117 -25.22 0.84 9.61
CA GLU A 117 -25.61 -0.26 8.71
C GLU A 117 -24.37 -1.08 8.31
N LEU A 118 -23.23 -0.42 8.08
CA LEU A 118 -21.96 -1.10 7.84
C LEU A 118 -21.50 -1.89 9.08
N ALA A 119 -21.50 -1.26 10.25
CA ALA A 119 -21.07 -1.91 11.49
C ALA A 119 -21.93 -3.15 11.81
N GLU A 120 -23.24 -3.08 11.59
CA GLU A 120 -24.15 -4.23 11.74
C GLU A 120 -23.80 -5.37 10.78
N ARG A 121 -23.61 -5.08 9.49
CA ARG A 121 -23.23 -6.08 8.48
C ARG A 121 -21.86 -6.70 8.78
N LEU A 122 -20.90 -5.91 9.26
CA LEU A 122 -19.58 -6.41 9.66
C LEU A 122 -19.66 -7.31 10.90
N ARG A 123 -20.45 -6.92 11.91
CA ARG A 123 -20.72 -7.77 13.08
C ARG A 123 -21.41 -9.07 12.71
N ALA A 124 -22.35 -9.05 11.75
CA ALA A 124 -22.99 -10.27 11.23
C ALA A 124 -22.00 -11.21 10.52
N ALA A 125 -20.96 -10.68 9.88
CA ALA A 125 -19.83 -11.45 9.34
C ALA A 125 -18.78 -11.86 10.40
N GLY A 126 -18.99 -11.51 11.68
CA GLY A 126 -18.05 -11.75 12.77
C GLY A 126 -16.81 -10.84 12.77
N VAL A 127 -16.78 -9.80 11.94
CA VAL A 127 -15.67 -8.84 11.86
C VAL A 127 -15.75 -7.86 13.04
N THR A 128 -14.65 -7.77 13.79
CA THR A 128 -14.52 -6.87 14.95
C THR A 128 -13.60 -5.68 14.67
N HIS A 129 -12.72 -5.79 13.65
CA HIS A 129 -11.75 -4.75 13.31
C HIS A 129 -11.63 -4.55 11.80
N VAL A 130 -11.40 -3.31 11.38
CA VAL A 130 -11.15 -2.94 9.97
C VAL A 130 -9.84 -2.16 9.87
N TYR A 131 -8.89 -2.70 9.12
CA TYR A 131 -7.66 -2.02 8.74
C TYR A 131 -7.83 -1.45 7.33
N VAL A 132 -7.61 -0.15 7.16
CA VAL A 132 -7.71 0.54 5.87
C VAL A 132 -6.35 1.11 5.47
N ALA A 133 -5.79 0.63 4.36
CA ALA A 133 -4.53 1.13 3.81
C ALA A 133 -4.75 2.28 2.82
N TRP A 134 -5.17 3.44 3.32
CA TRP A 134 -5.50 4.63 2.53
C TRP A 134 -4.50 4.97 1.42
N ALA A 135 -3.19 4.99 1.75
CA ALA A 135 -2.15 5.28 0.76
C ALA A 135 -2.06 4.23 -0.37
N ARG A 136 -2.36 2.96 -0.08
CA ARG A 136 -2.41 1.88 -1.07
C ARG A 136 -3.68 1.92 -1.92
N MET A 137 -4.82 2.34 -1.35
CA MET A 137 -6.05 2.58 -2.12
C MET A 137 -5.83 3.69 -3.15
N ALA A 138 -5.30 4.84 -2.70
CA ALA A 138 -5.01 5.98 -3.57
C ALA A 138 -3.99 5.62 -4.67
N HIS A 139 -2.93 4.88 -4.34
CA HIS A 139 -1.94 4.43 -5.32
C HIS A 139 -2.53 3.42 -6.33
N SER A 140 -3.34 2.45 -5.88
CA SER A 140 -3.98 1.47 -6.76
C SER A 140 -4.94 2.16 -7.74
N ALA A 141 -5.74 3.12 -7.26
CA ALA A 141 -6.64 3.92 -8.09
C ALA A 141 -5.91 4.72 -9.19
N GLN A 142 -4.67 5.14 -8.95
CA GLN A 142 -3.82 5.80 -9.95
C GLN A 142 -3.20 4.82 -10.97
N MET A 143 -2.79 3.63 -10.52
CA MET A 143 -2.02 2.69 -11.34
C MET A 143 -2.87 1.77 -12.21
N ILE A 144 -4.03 1.33 -11.73
CA ILE A 144 -4.90 0.34 -12.38
C ILE A 144 -6.36 0.77 -12.47
N GLY A 145 -6.67 2.01 -12.08
CA GLY A 145 -8.05 2.50 -11.97
C GLY A 145 -8.74 2.01 -10.69
N ARG A 146 -10.01 2.40 -10.55
CA ARG A 146 -10.84 2.08 -9.38
C ARG A 146 -11.66 0.82 -9.65
N ALA A 147 -11.11 -0.34 -9.32
CA ALA A 147 -11.70 -1.64 -9.65
C ALA A 147 -12.90 -2.04 -8.75
N ASP A 148 -12.91 -1.61 -7.48
CA ASP A 148 -13.60 -2.39 -6.43
C ASP A 148 -14.97 -1.83 -5.95
N GLY A 149 -15.44 -0.72 -6.53
CA GLY A 149 -16.65 0.00 -6.06
C GLY A 149 -16.51 0.69 -4.67
N ILE A 150 -15.41 0.45 -3.96
CA ILE A 150 -15.04 1.10 -2.70
C ILE A 150 -14.35 2.42 -3.01
N ASP A 151 -15.13 3.49 -3.19
CA ASP A 151 -14.61 4.86 -3.26
C ASP A 151 -14.03 5.32 -1.91
N GLN A 152 -12.89 6.01 -1.93
CA GLN A 152 -12.22 6.46 -0.71
C GLN A 152 -13.08 7.45 0.08
N ALA A 153 -13.69 8.45 -0.56
CA ALA A 153 -14.48 9.46 0.14
C ALA A 153 -15.75 8.86 0.76
N ARG A 154 -16.39 7.91 0.06
CA ARG A 154 -17.49 7.10 0.62
C ARG A 154 -17.03 6.28 1.84
N LEU A 155 -15.88 5.62 1.76
CA LEU A 155 -15.36 4.83 2.88
C LEU A 155 -15.00 5.72 4.08
N GLU A 156 -14.40 6.89 3.85
CA GLU A 156 -14.14 7.88 4.89
C GLU A 156 -15.44 8.36 5.56
N ALA A 157 -16.51 8.61 4.80
CA ALA A 157 -17.81 8.98 5.34
C ALA A 157 -18.47 7.86 6.17
N LEU A 158 -18.38 6.59 5.72
CA LEU A 158 -18.91 5.44 6.45
C LEU A 158 -18.16 5.18 7.77
N LEU A 159 -16.86 5.49 7.84
CA LEU A 159 -16.01 5.25 9.01
C LEU A 159 -15.80 6.48 9.92
N ALA A 160 -16.40 7.63 9.59
CA ALA A 160 -16.10 8.91 10.25
C ALA A 160 -16.37 8.93 11.77
N GLY A 161 -17.32 8.13 12.25
CA GLY A 161 -17.67 8.00 13.67
C GLY A 161 -17.12 6.75 14.37
N TRP A 162 -16.28 5.95 13.71
CA TRP A 162 -15.80 4.68 14.28
C TRP A 162 -14.58 4.88 15.19
N PRO A 163 -14.45 4.11 16.30
CA PRO A 163 -13.29 4.20 17.17
C PRO A 163 -11.99 3.85 16.45
N VAL A 164 -11.04 4.79 16.42
CA VAL A 164 -9.70 4.59 15.85
C VAL A 164 -8.79 3.99 16.93
N LEU A 165 -8.23 2.82 16.66
CA LEU A 165 -7.30 2.12 17.56
C LEU A 165 -5.83 2.43 17.26
N ASP A 166 -5.48 2.57 15.97
CA ASP A 166 -4.15 3.01 15.55
C ASP A 166 -4.22 3.76 14.21
N MET A 167 -3.28 4.69 14.00
CA MET A 167 -3.17 5.47 12.78
C MET A 167 -1.72 5.85 12.49
N ALA A 168 -1.27 5.64 11.26
CA ALA A 168 -0.03 6.23 10.77
C ALA A 168 -0.33 7.44 9.87
N PRO A 169 0.07 8.67 10.28
CA PRO A 169 0.13 9.78 9.33
C PRO A 169 1.17 9.46 8.26
N ALA A 170 0.96 9.91 7.03
CA ALA A 170 1.98 9.83 6.00
C ALA A 170 3.07 10.88 6.26
N PRO A 171 4.32 10.63 5.82
CA PRO A 171 5.42 11.55 6.07
C PRO A 171 5.11 12.95 5.51
N THR A 172 5.31 13.96 6.36
CA THR A 172 5.19 15.38 6.00
C THR A 172 6.17 15.74 4.87
N THR A 173 7.35 15.11 4.90
CA THR A 173 8.46 15.25 3.95
C THR A 173 8.23 14.48 2.64
N LEU A 174 7.27 14.94 1.83
CA LEU A 174 7.26 14.64 0.39
C LEU A 174 8.05 15.75 -0.34
N PRO A 175 8.92 15.42 -1.32
CA PRO A 175 9.73 16.40 -2.01
C PRO A 175 8.86 17.43 -2.76
N THR A 176 9.31 18.69 -2.74
CA THR A 176 8.51 19.91 -2.92
C THR A 176 7.99 20.18 -4.35
N GLY A 177 7.99 19.18 -5.23
CA GLY A 177 7.79 19.38 -6.69
C GLY A 177 6.34 19.36 -7.19
N LYS A 178 5.37 18.87 -6.41
CA LYS A 178 3.95 18.86 -6.80
C LYS A 178 3.04 18.75 -5.57
N ALA A 179 2.17 19.74 -5.36
CA ALA A 179 1.14 19.65 -4.32
C ALA A 179 0.13 18.54 -4.68
N PRO A 180 -0.09 17.53 -3.83
CA PRO A 180 -1.17 16.57 -4.04
C PRO A 180 -2.52 17.26 -3.77
N ALA A 181 -3.44 17.18 -4.72
CA ALA A 181 -4.69 17.96 -4.75
C ALA A 181 -5.79 17.47 -3.79
N SER A 182 -5.45 16.70 -2.74
CA SER A 182 -6.41 16.14 -1.78
C SER A 182 -6.03 16.51 -0.34
N THR A 183 -6.80 17.43 0.24
CA THR A 183 -6.62 17.96 1.61
C THR A 183 -7.05 17.00 2.72
N GLY A 184 -7.76 15.92 2.36
CA GLY A 184 -8.17 14.87 3.29
C GLY A 184 -6.98 14.09 3.83
N ALA A 185 -6.55 14.45 5.04
CA ALA A 185 -5.54 13.81 5.89
C ALA A 185 -4.73 12.68 5.24
N ARG A 186 -3.49 13.01 4.82
CA ARG A 186 -2.44 12.05 4.42
C ARG A 186 -2.26 10.98 5.50
N ARG A 187 -2.95 9.83 5.36
CA ARG A 187 -2.85 8.65 6.24
C ARG A 187 -2.22 7.52 5.44
N ILE A 188 -1.30 6.76 6.04
CA ILE A 188 -0.79 5.52 5.42
C ILE A 188 -1.82 4.42 5.63
N PHE A 189 -2.22 4.24 6.89
CA PHE A 189 -3.28 3.34 7.30
C PHE A 189 -4.06 3.89 8.50
N THR A 190 -5.25 3.33 8.73
CA THR A 190 -6.00 3.47 9.99
C THR A 190 -6.60 2.13 10.37
N LEU A 191 -6.52 1.77 11.65
CA LEU A 191 -7.15 0.61 12.24
C LEU A 191 -8.36 1.08 13.07
N TYR A 192 -9.53 0.57 12.72
CA TYR A 192 -10.80 0.87 13.36
C TYR A 192 -11.31 -0.34 14.13
N ALA A 193 -11.94 -0.11 15.29
CA ALA A 193 -12.85 -1.08 15.89
C ALA A 193 -14.24 -0.96 15.25
N VAL A 194 -14.93 -2.08 15.06
CA VAL A 194 -16.33 -2.09 14.64
C VAL A 194 -17.22 -1.72 15.84
N PRO A 195 -18.07 -0.67 15.77
CA PRO A 195 -18.93 -0.29 16.87
C PRO A 195 -19.86 -1.40 17.36
N SER A 196 -19.95 -1.56 18.68
CA SER A 196 -20.93 -2.42 19.35
C SER A 196 -22.37 -1.93 19.10
N PRO A 197 -23.39 -2.82 19.11
CA PRO A 197 -24.78 -2.39 18.98
C PRO A 197 -25.17 -1.44 20.12
N GLY A 198 -25.73 -0.27 19.79
CA GLY A 198 -26.01 0.82 20.73
C GLY A 198 -24.77 1.61 21.19
N GLY A 199 -23.58 1.28 20.68
CA GLY A 199 -22.28 1.76 21.14
C GLY A 199 -21.60 2.80 20.24
N LEU A 200 -22.36 3.69 19.57
CA LEU A 200 -21.79 4.95 19.06
C LEU A 200 -21.48 5.88 20.24
N ALA A 201 -20.36 5.63 20.90
CA ALA A 201 -19.94 6.38 22.07
C ALA A 201 -19.29 7.73 21.69
N GLN A 202 -20.09 8.80 21.81
CA GLN A 202 -19.72 10.22 21.98
C GLN A 202 -18.79 10.88 20.93
N PRO A 203 -19.02 12.17 20.58
CA PRO A 203 -18.05 12.92 19.78
C PRO A 203 -16.70 12.94 20.51
N ALA A 204 -15.63 12.62 19.78
CA ALA A 204 -14.31 12.39 20.35
C ALA A 204 -13.90 13.55 21.29
N ALA A 205 -13.75 13.24 22.58
CA ALA A 205 -13.14 14.16 23.52
C ALA A 205 -11.73 14.48 23.00
N ASN A 206 -11.44 15.76 22.80
CA ASN A 206 -10.15 16.23 22.27
C ASN A 206 -8.99 15.61 23.05
N VAL A 207 -8.29 14.66 22.42
CA VAL A 207 -6.98 14.18 22.89
C VAL A 207 -6.00 15.31 22.57
N GLY A 208 -5.89 16.24 23.50
CA GLY A 208 -5.02 17.40 23.37
C GLY A 208 -3.56 17.04 23.61
N ARG A 209 -2.70 17.62 22.76
CA ARG A 209 -1.23 17.64 22.78
C ARG A 209 -0.53 16.46 22.10
#